data_AF-D0NM17-F1
#
_entry.id   AF-D0NM17-F1
#
_cell.length_a   1.000
_cell.length_b   1.000
_cell.length_c   1.000
_cell.angle_alpha   90.00
_cell.angle_beta   90.00
_cell.angle_gamma   90.00
#
_symmetry.space_group_name_H-M   'P 1'
#
loop_
_entity.id
_entity.type
_entity.pdbx_description
1 polymer ?
#
loop_
_entity_poly.entity_id
_entity_poly.type
_entity_poly.pdbx_seq_one_letter_code
_entity_poly.pdbx_strand_id
1 'polypeptide(L)'
;MQGCFAAENVIAPLSYASYRLQRDENTVGDVERWRQCEQPLFMLGFALHPAYADYARALPTTKVSGLGRLPSIAVYYYRRIFSTEDVGVIRSDMLDWMEGKFTRTKASEFKSSPWKYWRWVGQQRPDSMLPKLAMAVLSIAHCATA
;
A
#
# COMPACT_ATOMS: atom_id res chain seq x y z
N MET A 1 -10.96 -20.28 -10.86
CA MET A 1 -11.59 -19.06 -11.41
C MET A 1 -11.75 -17.99 -10.30
N GLN A 2 -10.70 -17.70 -9.54
CA GLN A 2 -10.73 -16.79 -8.36
C GLN A 2 -9.73 -15.62 -8.48
N GLY A 3 -8.87 -15.61 -9.51
CA GLY A 3 -7.89 -14.54 -9.75
C GLY A 3 -8.49 -13.27 -10.37
N CYS A 4 -9.55 -13.38 -11.18
CA CYS A 4 -10.15 -12.23 -11.89
C CYS A 4 -10.84 -11.23 -10.96
N PHE A 5 -11.60 -11.70 -9.97
CA PHE A 5 -12.29 -10.83 -9.00
C PHE A 5 -11.32 -10.02 -8.12
N ALA A 6 -10.16 -10.60 -7.79
CA ALA A 6 -9.15 -9.91 -6.98
C ALA A 6 -8.40 -8.84 -7.79
N ALA A 7 -8.14 -9.11 -9.08
CA ALA A 7 -7.58 -8.12 -9.99
C ALA A 7 -8.56 -6.95 -10.24
N GLU A 8 -9.86 -7.22 -10.38
CA GLU A 8 -10.90 -6.18 -10.56
C GLU A 8 -10.94 -5.19 -9.38
N ASN A 9 -10.78 -5.64 -8.14
CA ASN A 9 -10.81 -4.74 -6.97
C ASN A 9 -9.60 -3.79 -6.88
N VAL A 10 -8.50 -4.09 -7.58
CA VAL A 10 -7.31 -3.23 -7.66
C VAL A 10 -7.32 -2.40 -8.94
N ILE A 11 -7.79 -2.98 -10.03
CA ILE A 11 -7.90 -2.33 -11.33
C ILE A 11 -9.05 -1.33 -11.32
N ALA A 12 -10.16 -1.59 -10.62
CA ALA A 12 -11.31 -0.69 -10.60
C ALA A 12 -10.96 0.72 -10.08
N PRO A 13 -10.17 0.90 -9.00
CA PRO A 13 -9.66 2.22 -8.61
C PRO A 13 -8.74 2.85 -9.66
N LEU A 14 -7.88 2.07 -10.32
CA LEU A 14 -6.97 2.58 -11.36
C LEU A 14 -7.73 2.98 -12.64
N SER A 15 -8.69 2.17 -13.06
CA SER A 15 -9.59 2.42 -14.18
C SER A 15 -10.53 3.58 -13.86
N TYR A 16 -11.03 3.69 -12.63
CA TYR A 16 -11.84 4.81 -12.20
C TYR A 16 -11.03 6.09 -12.12
N ALA A 17 -9.81 6.07 -11.56
CA ALA A 17 -8.92 7.23 -11.56
C ALA A 17 -8.50 7.61 -12.98
N SER A 18 -8.16 6.65 -13.85
CA SER A 18 -7.88 6.90 -15.27
C SER A 18 -9.09 7.48 -16.00
N TYR A 19 -10.29 6.95 -15.75
CA TYR A 19 -11.56 7.44 -16.30
C TYR A 19 -11.86 8.86 -15.82
N ARG A 20 -11.64 9.15 -14.54
CA ARG A 20 -11.78 10.50 -13.98
C ARG A 20 -10.76 11.44 -14.62
N LEU A 21 -9.50 11.03 -14.78
CA LEU A 21 -8.43 11.80 -15.43
C LEU A 21 -8.70 12.12 -16.90
N GLN A 22 -9.48 11.28 -17.58
CA GLN A 22 -9.89 11.48 -18.98
C GLN A 22 -11.10 12.42 -19.17
N ARG A 23 -11.75 12.89 -18.10
CA ARG A 23 -12.76 13.96 -18.23
C ARG A 23 -12.07 15.31 -18.36
N ASP A 24 -12.49 16.10 -19.33
CA ASP A 24 -12.05 17.49 -19.58
C ASP A 24 -12.38 18.48 -18.43
N GLU A 25 -12.99 18.02 -17.35
CA GLU A 25 -13.43 18.84 -16.20
C GLU A 25 -12.46 18.80 -15.00
N ASN A 26 -11.36 18.06 -15.05
CA ASN A 26 -10.39 18.07 -13.96
C ASN A 26 -9.58 19.36 -13.95
N THR A 27 -9.42 19.94 -12.77
CA THR A 27 -8.49 21.05 -12.60
C THR A 27 -7.05 20.53 -12.62
N VAL A 28 -6.09 21.41 -12.94
CA VAL A 28 -4.65 21.11 -12.78
C VAL A 28 -4.35 20.65 -11.34
N GLY A 29 -5.08 21.18 -10.36
CA GLY A 29 -4.97 20.78 -8.95
C GLY A 29 -5.39 19.32 -8.70
N ASP A 30 -6.41 18.81 -9.39
CA ASP A 30 -6.87 17.42 -9.24
C ASP A 30 -5.82 16.43 -9.79
N VAL A 31 -5.24 16.75 -10.95
CA VAL A 31 -4.18 15.95 -11.58
C VAL A 31 -2.92 15.93 -10.71
N GLU A 32 -2.54 17.08 -10.15
CA GLU A 32 -1.35 17.19 -9.32
C GLU A 32 -1.53 16.49 -7.97
N ARG A 33 -2.70 16.63 -7.34
CA ARG A 33 -3.06 15.89 -6.12
C ARG A 33 -3.02 14.38 -6.35
N TRP A 34 -3.54 13.91 -7.48
CA TRP A 34 -3.47 12.49 -7.84
C TRP A 34 -2.02 12.03 -7.98
N ARG A 35 -1.21 12.73 -8.78
CA ARG A 35 0.20 12.38 -9.01
C ARG A 35 1.05 12.39 -7.74
N GLN A 36 0.86 13.38 -6.87
CA GLN A 36 1.73 13.57 -5.72
C GLN A 36 1.28 12.84 -4.46
N CYS A 37 -0.03 12.73 -4.23
CA CYS A 37 -0.58 12.27 -2.95
C CYS A 37 -1.43 11.00 -3.05
N GLU A 38 -2.20 10.80 -4.12
CA GLU A 38 -3.12 9.65 -4.18
C GLU A 38 -2.47 8.46 -4.87
N GLN A 39 -1.69 8.68 -5.93
CA GLN A 39 -0.94 7.64 -6.62
C GLN A 39 0.11 6.97 -5.71
N PRO A 40 0.96 7.69 -4.95
CA PRO A 40 1.91 7.04 -4.05
C PRO A 40 1.23 6.31 -2.88
N LEU A 41 0.11 6.84 -2.37
CA LEU A 41 -0.68 6.18 -1.32
C LEU A 41 -1.33 4.89 -1.85
N PHE A 42 -1.86 4.92 -3.07
CA PHE A 42 -2.41 3.75 -3.74
C PHE A 42 -1.34 2.67 -3.92
N MET A 43 -0.17 3.04 -4.45
CA MET A 43 0.94 2.11 -4.63
C MET A 43 1.43 1.51 -3.31
N LEU A 44 1.45 2.32 -2.24
CA LEU A 44 1.76 1.85 -0.90
C LEU A 44 0.71 0.87 -0.38
N GLY A 45 -0.58 1.17 -0.55
CA GLY A 45 -1.67 0.27 -0.18
C GLY A 45 -1.63 -1.06 -0.95
N PHE A 46 -1.38 -1.00 -2.25
CA PHE A 46 -1.20 -2.17 -3.10
C PHE A 46 -0.03 -3.05 -2.63
N ALA A 47 1.11 -2.43 -2.31
CA ALA A 47 2.28 -3.14 -1.80
C ALA A 47 2.07 -3.73 -0.39
N LEU A 48 1.32 -3.06 0.47
CA LEU A 48 1.03 -3.51 1.84
C LEU A 48 -0.09 -4.55 1.89
N HIS A 49 -0.87 -4.74 0.83
CA HIS A 49 -1.93 -5.73 0.82
C HIS A 49 -1.32 -7.15 0.71
N PRO A 50 -1.52 -8.05 1.69
CA PRO A 50 -0.80 -9.33 1.74
C PRO A 50 -1.06 -10.24 0.54
N ALA A 51 -2.27 -10.21 -0.02
CA ALA A 51 -2.61 -10.98 -1.22
C ALA A 51 -2.05 -10.36 -2.52
N TYR A 52 -1.61 -9.11 -2.48
CA TYR A 52 -1.09 -8.39 -3.65
C TYR A 52 0.41 -8.10 -3.61
N ALA A 53 1.04 -8.35 -2.46
CA ALA A 53 2.45 -8.08 -2.24
C ALA A 53 3.33 -8.69 -3.33
N ASP A 54 3.10 -9.95 -3.73
CA ASP A 54 3.89 -10.60 -4.79
C ASP A 54 3.77 -9.88 -6.13
N TYR A 55 2.57 -9.41 -6.50
CA TYR A 55 2.39 -8.61 -7.71
C TYR A 55 3.10 -7.25 -7.58
N ALA A 56 3.04 -6.61 -6.42
CA ALA A 56 3.73 -5.34 -6.16
C ALA A 56 5.26 -5.49 -6.24
N ARG A 57 5.81 -6.64 -5.82
CA ARG A 57 7.24 -6.98 -5.93
C ARG A 57 7.69 -7.18 -7.37
N ALA A 58 6.80 -7.71 -8.22
CA ALA A 58 7.08 -7.91 -9.64
C ALA A 58 7.05 -6.61 -10.47
N LEU A 59 6.57 -5.49 -9.91
CA LEU A 59 6.54 -4.22 -10.64
C LEU A 59 7.94 -3.64 -10.83
N PRO A 60 8.20 -2.99 -11.99
CA PRO A 60 9.45 -2.28 -12.21
C PRO A 60 9.59 -1.11 -11.23
N THR A 61 10.85 -0.74 -10.95
CA THR A 61 11.14 0.46 -10.15
C THR A 61 10.79 1.72 -10.93
N THR A 62 9.94 2.56 -10.35
CA THR A 62 9.53 3.86 -10.91
C THR A 62 9.55 4.94 -9.82
N LYS A 63 9.06 6.15 -10.12
CA LYS A 63 8.90 7.23 -9.14
C LYS A 63 7.91 6.91 -8.00
N VAL A 64 7.06 5.89 -8.17
CA VAL A 64 6.01 5.52 -7.20
C VAL A 64 5.93 4.01 -6.91
N SER A 65 6.67 3.17 -7.63
CA SER A 65 6.66 1.70 -7.48
C SER A 65 8.06 1.12 -7.29
N GLY A 66 8.11 -0.11 -6.79
CA GLY A 66 9.33 -0.91 -6.69
C GLY A 66 10.16 -0.66 -5.42
N LEU A 67 11.17 -1.52 -5.26
CA LEU A 67 12.01 -1.66 -4.06
C LEU A 67 12.72 -0.37 -3.65
N GLY A 68 13.21 0.42 -4.61
CA GLY A 68 13.97 1.65 -4.30
C GLY A 68 13.12 2.81 -3.77
N ARG A 69 11.79 2.77 -3.96
CA ARG A 69 10.93 3.93 -3.71
C ARG A 69 9.91 3.71 -2.60
N LEU A 70 9.29 2.54 -2.55
CA LEU A 70 8.24 2.24 -1.57
C LEU A 70 8.68 2.39 -0.11
N PRO A 71 9.91 2.07 0.30
CA PRO A 71 10.39 2.36 1.66
C PRO A 71 10.37 3.85 2.02
N SER A 72 10.73 4.73 1.08
CA SER A 72 10.69 6.18 1.30
C SER A 72 9.26 6.71 1.34
N ILE A 73 8.38 6.16 0.50
CA ILE A 73 6.94 6.46 0.52
C ILE A 73 6.32 6.04 1.86
N ALA A 74 6.68 4.87 2.38
CA ALA A 74 6.21 4.38 3.68
C ALA A 74 6.60 5.33 4.83
N VAL A 75 7.85 5.80 4.86
CA VAL A 75 8.31 6.80 5.84
C VAL A 75 7.48 8.09 5.75
N TYR A 76 7.28 8.61 4.53
CA TYR A 76 6.50 9.84 4.32
C TYR A 76 5.06 9.70 4.85
N TYR A 77 4.35 8.62 4.48
CA TYR A 77 2.97 8.43 4.93
C TYR A 77 2.87 8.10 6.40
N TYR A 78 3.85 7.43 6.99
CA TYR A 78 3.86 7.20 8.43
C TYR A 78 3.90 8.52 9.20
N ARG A 79 4.83 9.42 8.84
CA ARG A 79 4.91 10.76 9.43
C ARG A 79 3.60 11.53 9.26
N ARG A 80 3.04 11.49 8.04
CA ARG A 80 1.82 12.22 7.69
C ARG A 80 0.58 11.70 8.42
N ILE A 81 0.41 10.39 8.55
CA ILE A 81 -0.79 9.79 9.16
C ILE A 81 -0.74 9.90 10.68
N PHE A 82 0.42 9.73 11.29
CA PHE A 82 0.57 9.71 12.74
C PHE A 82 1.12 11.01 13.34
N SER A 83 1.37 12.02 12.52
CA SER A 83 1.91 13.34 12.91
C SER A 83 3.13 13.20 13.84
N THR A 84 4.10 12.38 13.43
CA THR A 84 5.30 12.05 14.22
C THR A 84 6.55 12.08 13.36
N GLU A 85 7.68 12.50 13.95
CA GLU A 85 9.01 12.36 13.34
C GLU A 85 9.71 11.04 13.70
N ASP A 86 9.27 10.38 14.77
CA ASP A 86 9.74 9.05 15.13
C ASP A 86 9.12 8.01 14.19
N VAL A 87 9.94 7.54 13.26
CA VAL A 87 9.59 6.55 12.24
C VAL A 87 10.27 5.21 12.49
N GLY A 88 10.98 5.06 13.61
CA GLY A 88 11.75 3.87 13.95
C GLY A 88 12.55 3.32 12.78
N VAL A 89 12.39 2.02 12.53
CA VAL A 89 13.06 1.29 11.44
C VAL A 89 12.14 1.03 10.24
N ILE A 90 11.04 1.78 10.08
CA ILE A 90 10.00 1.48 9.08
C ILE A 90 10.52 1.42 7.64
N ARG A 91 11.58 2.16 7.33
CA ARG A 91 12.24 2.10 6.01
C ARG A 91 12.84 0.70 5.78
N SER A 92 13.56 0.17 6.76
CA SER A 92 14.16 -1.17 6.67
C SER A 92 13.08 -2.24 6.65
N ASP A 93 12.07 -2.12 7.51
CA ASP A 93 10.94 -3.06 7.54
C ASP A 93 10.20 -3.14 6.21
N MET A 94 9.95 -1.98 5.58
CA MET A 94 9.30 -1.93 4.28
C MET A 94 10.18 -2.51 3.18
N LEU A 95 11.50 -2.32 3.25
CA LEU A 95 12.44 -2.95 2.33
C LEU A 95 12.39 -4.48 2.49
N ASP A 96 12.52 -4.99 3.71
CA ASP A 96 12.41 -6.42 4.02
C ASP A 96 11.08 -6.99 3.54
N TRP A 97 9.98 -6.21 3.64
CA TRP A 97 8.66 -6.64 3.19
C TRP A 97 8.62 -6.77 1.67
N MET A 98 9.14 -5.79 0.95
CA MET A 98 9.24 -5.83 -0.50
C MET A 98 10.24 -6.89 -0.99
N GLU A 99 11.24 -7.26 -0.20
CA GLU A 99 12.12 -8.38 -0.51
C GLU A 99 11.53 -9.75 -0.14
N GLY A 100 10.37 -9.79 0.51
CA GLY A 100 9.73 -11.03 0.97
C GLY A 100 10.42 -11.67 2.20
N LYS A 101 11.26 -10.90 2.91
CA LYS A 101 12.04 -11.34 4.07
C LYS A 101 11.44 -10.94 5.41
N PHE A 102 10.50 -9.99 5.41
CA PHE A 102 9.92 -9.42 6.64
C PHE A 102 9.14 -10.43 7.48
N THR A 103 8.45 -11.39 6.87
CA THR A 103 7.71 -12.41 7.61
C THR A 103 7.56 -13.69 6.79
N ARG A 104 7.37 -14.81 7.49
CA ARG A 104 7.04 -16.13 6.88
C ARG A 104 5.54 -16.39 6.82
N THR A 105 4.73 -15.55 7.47
CA THR A 105 3.27 -15.67 7.52
C THR A 105 2.66 -15.56 6.12
N LYS A 106 1.78 -16.49 5.74
CA LYS A 106 1.11 -16.45 4.44
C LYS A 106 -0.24 -15.74 4.52
N ALA A 107 -0.56 -14.94 3.51
CA ALA A 107 -1.85 -14.27 3.41
C ALA A 107 -3.05 -15.24 3.43
N SER A 108 -2.88 -16.45 2.88
CA SER A 108 -3.90 -17.50 2.81
C SER A 108 -4.37 -17.97 4.19
N GLU A 109 -3.55 -17.86 5.22
CA GLU A 109 -3.89 -18.26 6.59
C GLU A 109 -5.01 -17.38 7.18
N PHE A 110 -5.25 -16.19 6.61
CA PHE A 110 -6.16 -15.18 7.16
C PHE A 110 -7.42 -14.95 6.30
N LYS A 111 -7.77 -15.89 5.40
CA LYS A 111 -8.94 -15.78 4.49
C LYS A 111 -8.99 -14.42 3.76
N SER A 112 -7.83 -13.94 3.32
CA SER A 112 -7.67 -12.65 2.64
C SER A 112 -8.08 -11.42 3.46
N SER A 113 -8.13 -11.50 4.80
CA SER A 113 -8.34 -10.34 5.67
C SER A 113 -7.00 -9.64 5.95
N PRO A 114 -6.74 -8.46 5.33
CA PRO A 114 -5.46 -7.77 5.51
C PRO A 114 -5.28 -7.28 6.95
N TRP A 115 -6.39 -6.88 7.59
CA TRP A 115 -6.40 -6.44 8.98
C TRP A 115 -5.94 -7.53 9.94
N LYS A 116 -6.51 -8.74 9.85
CA LYS A 116 -6.11 -9.87 10.71
C LYS A 116 -4.66 -10.29 10.47
N TYR A 117 -4.23 -10.29 9.21
CA TYR A 117 -2.84 -10.57 8.86
C TYR A 117 -1.88 -9.58 9.52
N TRP A 118 -2.09 -8.27 9.34
CA TRP A 118 -1.18 -7.26 9.87
C TRP A 118 -1.24 -7.17 11.40
N ARG A 119 -2.41 -7.39 12.01
CA ARG A 119 -2.52 -7.53 13.47
C ARG A 119 -1.66 -8.68 13.99
N TRP A 120 -1.70 -9.85 13.34
CA TRP A 120 -0.87 -11.00 13.71
C TRP A 120 0.61 -10.70 13.51
N VAL A 121 1.01 -10.14 12.37
CA VAL A 121 2.41 -9.79 12.10
C VAL A 121 2.93 -8.77 13.11
N GLY A 122 2.11 -7.80 13.54
CA GLY A 122 2.47 -6.85 14.59
C GLY A 122 2.69 -7.50 15.96
N GLN A 123 1.98 -8.59 16.28
CA GLN A 123 2.25 -9.37 17.49
C GLN A 123 3.59 -10.11 17.43
N GLN A 124 4.00 -10.55 16.24
CA GLN A 124 5.29 -11.22 16.03
C GLN A 124 6.47 -10.24 15.95
N ARG A 125 6.21 -8.96 15.65
CA ARG A 125 7.22 -7.90 15.51
C ARG A 125 6.75 -6.62 16.23
N PRO A 126 6.74 -6.61 17.56
CA PRO A 126 6.19 -5.48 18.34
C PRO A 126 6.96 -4.16 18.12
N ASP A 127 8.25 -4.22 17.79
CA ASP A 127 9.08 -3.04 17.54
C ASP A 127 8.89 -2.46 16.13
N SER A 128 8.24 -3.20 15.23
CA SER A 128 8.01 -2.75 13.86
C SER A 128 6.81 -1.80 13.79
N MET A 129 7.03 -0.65 13.16
CA MET A 129 5.97 0.32 12.86
C MET A 129 5.19 -0.03 11.59
N LEU A 130 5.71 -0.96 10.76
CA LEU A 130 5.12 -1.32 9.47
C LEU A 130 3.70 -1.91 9.59
N PRO A 131 3.39 -2.82 10.53
CA PRO A 131 2.03 -3.33 10.70
C PRO A 131 1.01 -2.24 11.03
N LYS A 132 1.40 -1.26 11.84
CA LYS A 132 0.56 -0.11 12.18
C LYS A 132 0.29 0.76 10.96
N LEU A 133 1.31 1.03 10.14
CA LEU A 133 1.16 1.73 8.87
C LEU A 133 0.21 0.99 7.93
N ALA A 134 0.42 -0.31 7.76
CA ALA A 134 -0.36 -1.13 6.85
C ALA A 134 -1.84 -1.15 7.21
N MET A 135 -2.15 -1.34 8.50
CA MET A 135 -3.53 -1.25 8.99
C MET A 135 -4.15 0.11 8.67
N ALA A 136 -3.45 1.23 8.92
CA ALA A 136 -3.98 2.56 8.64
C ALA A 136 -4.21 2.81 7.13
N VAL A 137 -3.21 2.52 6.30
CA VAL A 137 -3.28 2.73 4.83
C VAL A 137 -4.37 1.87 4.21
N LEU A 138 -4.49 0.61 4.62
CA LEU A 138 -5.49 -0.31 4.07
C LEU A 138 -6.92 0.06 4.51
N SER A 139 -7.10 0.63 5.70
CA SER A 139 -8.39 1.20 6.12
C SER A 139 -8.78 2.41 5.27
N ILE A 140 -7.83 3.29 4.92
CA ILE A 140 -8.10 4.41 4.02
C ILE A 140 -8.49 3.91 2.63
N ALA A 141 -7.77 2.93 2.09
CA ALA A 141 -8.06 2.35 0.78
C ALA A 141 -9.42 1.65 0.73
N HIS A 142 -9.84 0.99 1.82
CA HIS A 142 -11.15 0.36 1.90
C HIS A 142 -12.30 1.40 1.94
N CYS A 143 -12.12 2.50 2.69
CA CYS A 143 -13.12 3.58 2.74
C CYS A 143 -13.26 4.36 1.42
N ALA A 144 -12.23 4.37 0.57
CA ALA A 144 -12.29 5.05 -0.73
C ALA A 144 -13.04 4.24 -1.81
N THR A 145 -13.38 2.98 -1.52
CA THR A 145 -14.07 2.05 -2.44
C THR A 145 -15.52 1.73 -2.06
N ALA A 146 -16.00 2.28 -0.93
CA ALA A 146 -17.39 2.15 -0.46
C ALA A 146 -18.18 3.43 -0.76
#